data_AF-A0AA95EWY1-F1
#
_entry.id   AF-A0AA95EWY1-F1
#
_cell.length_a   1.000
_cell.length_b   1.000
_cell.length_c   1.000
_cell.angle_alpha   90.00
_cell.angle_beta   90.00
_cell.angle_gamma   90.00
#
_symmetry.space_group_name_H-M   'P 1'
#
loop_
_entity.id
_entity.type
_entity.pdbx_description
1 polymer ?
#
loop_
_entity_poly.entity_id
_entity_poly.type
_entity_poly.pdbx_seq_one_letter_code
_entity_poly.pdbx_strand_id
1 'polypeptide(L)' 'MRKRGTSDNAMAYGLTIGVALGTAFGFMFNNFALGVAIGIALGAGIGASVVRIEVGGMM' A
#
# COMPACT_ATOMS: atom_id res chain seq x y z
N MET A 1 16.07 -17.17 -13.38
CA MET A 1 14.99 -16.16 -13.41
C MET A 1 14.43 -16.01 -12.00
N ARG A 2 14.69 -14.91 -11.30
CA ARG A 2 14.16 -14.70 -9.94
C ARG A 2 12.66 -14.46 -10.04
N LYS A 3 11.82 -15.38 -9.55
CA LYS A 3 10.37 -15.16 -9.34
C LYS A 3 10.20 -14.10 -8.24
N ARG A 4 10.41 -12.84 -8.60
CA ARG A 4 10.20 -11.66 -7.77
C ARG A 4 8.76 -11.17 -8.01
N GLY A 5 7.81 -12.09 -7.84
CA GLY A 5 6.53 -12.03 -8.55
C GLY A 5 5.29 -11.92 -7.67
N THR A 6 5.41 -12.01 -6.35
CA THR A 6 4.22 -11.98 -5.47
C THR A 6 4.36 -10.95 -4.38
N SER A 7 5.47 -10.94 -3.64
CA SER A 7 5.69 -9.99 -2.56
C SER A 7 5.87 -8.55 -3.05
N ASP A 8 6.63 -8.34 -4.13
CA ASP A 8 6.83 -7.02 -4.73
C ASP A 8 5.52 -6.47 -5.32
N ASN A 9 4.68 -7.37 -5.87
CA ASN A 9 3.37 -7.02 -6.41
C ASN A 9 2.40 -6.64 -5.28
N ALA A 10 2.35 -7.38 -4.18
CA ALA A 10 1.52 -7.05 -3.03
C ALA A 10 1.83 -5.66 -2.46
N MET A 11 3.11 -5.30 -2.38
CA MET A 11 3.54 -3.98 -1.92
C MET A 11 3.18 -2.88 -2.92
N ALA A 12 3.36 -3.13 -4.22
CA ALA A 12 2.94 -2.22 -5.28
C ALA A 12 1.42 -1.99 -5.30
N TYR A 13 0.62 -3.05 -5.14
CA TYR A 13 -0.84 -2.95 -5.05
C TYR A 13 -1.26 -2.14 -3.82
N GLY A 14 -0.71 -2.44 -2.65
CA GLY A 14 -0.99 -1.71 -1.42
C GLY A 14 -0.71 -0.22 -1.56
N LEU A 15 0.47 0.16 -2.06
CA LEU A 15 0.82 1.56 -2.29
C LEU A 15 -0.07 2.24 -3.33
N THR A 16 -0.40 1.57 -4.44
CA THR A 16 -1.24 2.15 -5.50
C THR A 16 -2.63 2.48 -4.96
N ILE A 17 -3.24 1.54 -4.23
CA ILE A 17 -4.56 1.73 -3.60
C ILE A 17 -4.47 2.83 -2.53
N GLY A 18 -3.45 2.78 -1.67
CA GLY A 18 -3.24 3.76 -0.62
C GLY A 18 -3.08 5.19 -1.16
N VAL A 19 -2.26 5.38 -2.19
CA VAL A 19 -2.08 6.69 -2.83
C VAL A 19 -3.36 7.17 -3.50
N ALA A 20 -4.07 6.33 -4.25
CA ALA A 20 -5.33 6.71 -4.88
C ALA A 20 -6.36 7.18 -3.85
N LEU A 21 -6.56 6.42 -2.76
CA LEU A 21 -7.45 6.79 -1.67
C LEU A 21 -6.97 8.04 -0.92
N GLY A 22 -5.67 8.13 -0.64
CA GLY A 22 -5.06 9.27 0.03
C GLY A 22 -5.22 10.57 -0.74
N THR A 23 -5.07 10.54 -2.07
CA THR A 23 -5.29 11.73 -2.91
C THR A 23 -6.76 12.17 -2.92
N ALA A 24 -7.71 11.22 -2.95
CA ALA A 24 -9.14 11.52 -2.87
C ALA A 24 -9.51 12.16 -1.52
N PHE A 25 -9.02 11.60 -0.41
CA PHE A 25 -9.24 12.18 0.92
C PHE A 25 -8.51 13.51 1.11
N GLY A 26 -7.30 13.66 0.56
CA GLY A 26 -6.56 14.92 0.59
C GLY A 26 -7.31 16.05 -0.09
N PHE A 27 -8.01 15.75 -1.19
CA PHE A 27 -8.91 16.70 -1.84
C PHE A 27 -10.15 17.02 -0.97
N MET A 28 -10.77 16.03 -0.34
CA MET A 28 -11.92 16.25 0.56
C MET A 28 -11.58 17.12 1.77
N PHE A 29 -10.41 16.93 2.37
CA PHE A 29 -9.97 17.69 3.55
C PHE A 29 -9.31 19.03 3.20
N ASN A 30 -9.25 19.38 1.90
CA ASN A 30 -8.51 20.53 1.37
C ASN A 30 -7.04 20.56 1.89
N ASN A 31 -6.50 19.37 2.18
CA ASN A 31 -5.17 19.19 2.75
C ASN A 31 -4.53 17.96 2.09
N PHE A 32 -3.94 18.22 0.93
CA PHE A 32 -3.31 17.20 0.10
C PHE A 32 -2.16 16.49 0.83
N ALA A 33 -1.38 17.23 1.64
CA ALA A 33 -0.28 16.66 2.41
C ALA A 33 -0.77 15.62 3.42
N LEU A 34 -1.87 15.93 4.13
CA LEU A 34 -2.50 15.00 5.07
C LEU A 34 -3.06 13.76 4.34
N GLY A 35 -3.75 13.96 3.22
CA GLY A 35 -4.30 12.88 2.42
C GLY A 35 -3.24 11.91 1.90
N VAL A 36 -2.15 12.43 1.33
CA VAL A 36 -1.05 11.59 0.83
C VAL A 36 -0.31 10.90 1.98
N ALA A 37 -0.09 11.58 3.12
CA ALA A 37 0.54 10.95 4.28
C ALA A 37 -0.27 9.76 4.81
N ILE A 38 -1.59 9.92 4.96
CA ILE A 38 -2.49 8.84 5.37
C ILE A 38 -2.54 7.74 4.30
N GLY A 39 -2.61 8.12 3.03
CA GLY A 39 -2.65 7.18 1.91
C GLY A 39 -1.42 6.29 1.82
N ILE A 40 -0.22 6.88 1.95
CA ILE A 40 1.04 6.12 1.97
C ILE A 40 1.11 5.22 3.21
N ALA A 41 0.72 5.73 4.39
CA ALA A 41 0.73 4.92 5.62
C ALA A 41 -0.20 3.71 5.52
N LEU A 42 -1.42 3.89 5.01
CA LEU A 42 -2.37 2.81 4.78
C LEU A 42 -1.88 1.85 3.70
N GLY A 43 -1.41 2.37 2.56
CA GLY A 43 -0.94 1.54 1.45
C GLY A 43 0.28 0.70 1.81
N ALA A 44 1.23 1.30 2.56
CA ALA A 44 2.38 0.59 3.10
C ALA A 44 1.96 -0.45 4.16
N GLY A 45 1.01 -0.12 5.03
CA GLY A 45 0.47 -1.05 6.04
C GLY A 45 -0.23 -2.26 5.41
N ILE A 46 -1.06 -2.04 4.39
CA ILE A 46 -1.74 -3.11 3.64
C ILE A 46 -0.71 -3.95 2.88
N GLY A 47 0.18 -3.32 2.11
CA GLY A 47 1.21 -4.02 1.35
C GLY A 47 2.14 -4.85 2.25
N ALA A 48 2.56 -4.31 3.39
CA ALA A 48 3.35 -5.03 4.38
C ALA A 48 2.57 -6.19 5.01
N SER A 49 1.29 -6.01 5.34
CA SER A 49 0.47 -7.06 5.93
C SER A 49 0.22 -8.21 4.95
N VAL A 50 -0.07 -7.91 3.68
CA VAL A 50 -0.24 -8.93 2.64
C VAL A 50 1.08 -9.69 2.41
N VAL A 51 2.22 -8.99 2.35
CA VAL A 51 3.54 -9.64 2.30
C VAL A 51 3.79 -10.55 3.50
N ARG A 52 3.38 -10.14 4.71
CA ARG A 52 3.52 -10.97 5.92
C ARG A 52 2.63 -12.22 5.85
N ILE A 53 1.42 -12.12 5.32
CA ILE A 53 0.52 -13.28 5.13
C ILE A 53 1.12 -14.25 4.11
N GLU A 54 1.67 -13.74 3.00
CA GLU A 54 2.33 -14.56 1.98
C GLU A 54 3.53 -15.33 2.56
N VAL A 55 4.33 -14.68 3.42
CA VAL A 55 5.49 -15.29 4.07
C VAL A 55 5.10 -16.31 5.15
N GLY A 56 4.01 -16.06 5.89
CA GLY A 56 3.49 -16.98 6.90
C GLY A 56 2.84 -18.25 6.33
N GLY A 57 2.34 -18.20 5.08
CA GLY A 57 1.79 -19.37 4.38
C GLY A 57 2.84 -20.30 3.76
N MET A 58 4.12 -19.90 3.75
CA MET A 58 5.24 -20.73 3.28
C MET A 58 5.99 -21.46 4.41
N MET A 59 5.52 -21.35 5.68
CA MET A 59 6.08 -22.01 6.85
C MET A 59 5.31 -23.28 7.23
#